data_AF-A0A2I0V9X0-F1
#
_entry.id   AF-A0A2I0V9X0-F1
#
_cell.length_a   1.000
_cell.length_b   1.000
_cell.length_c   1.000
_cell.angle_alpha   90.00
_cell.angle_beta   90.00
_cell.angle_gamma   90.00
#
_symmetry.space_group_name_H-M   'P 1'
#
loop_
_entity.id
_entity.type
_entity.pdbx_description
1 polymer ?
#
loop_
_entity_poly.entity_id
_entity_poly.type
_entity_poly.pdbx_seq_one_letter_code
_entity_poly.pdbx_strand_id
1 'polypeptide(L)'
;MEERKSLAGYERQEEKKKKKEERQLGGFRTMPFILANEICDRFATAGFNANMIQYLQNELHLPLIQATNTLTNFGGTASLTPIIGAVVADSFAGRFWTITVGSIIYQLLKLKSLE
;
A
#
# COMPACT_ATOMS: atom_id res chain seq x y z
N MET A 1 2.89 50.10 -5.80
CA MET A 1 2.95 49.81 -4.34
C MET A 1 2.28 48.47 -4.00
N GLU A 2 1.24 48.05 -4.73
CA GLU A 2 0.56 46.76 -4.56
C GLU A 2 1.41 45.54 -4.97
N GLU A 3 2.21 45.63 -6.03
CA GLU A 3 3.12 44.55 -6.45
C GLU A 3 4.16 44.16 -5.38
N ARG A 4 4.61 45.14 -4.59
CA ARG A 4 5.52 44.86 -3.46
C ARG A 4 4.82 44.16 -2.30
N LYS A 5 3.50 44.36 -2.14
CA LYS A 5 2.68 43.65 -1.16
C LYS A 5 2.36 42.22 -1.60
N SER A 6 2.19 41.97 -2.91
CA SER A 6 1.97 40.62 -3.44
C SER A 6 3.25 39.79 -3.40
N LEU A 7 4.41 40.37 -3.73
CA LEU A 7 5.72 39.71 -3.58
C LEU A 7 6.03 39.39 -2.12
N ALA A 8 5.81 40.34 -1.20
CA ALA A 8 5.97 40.08 0.24
C ALA A 8 4.97 39.03 0.77
N GLY A 9 3.79 38.92 0.16
CA GLY A 9 2.82 37.86 0.44
C GLY A 9 3.27 36.50 -0.09
N TYR A 10 3.91 36.47 -1.26
CA TYR A 10 4.44 35.28 -1.91
C TYR A 10 5.66 34.72 -1.16
N GLU A 11 6.62 35.58 -0.79
CA GLU A 11 7.79 35.19 0.02
C GLU A 11 7.37 34.66 1.39
N ARG A 12 6.36 35.28 2.03
CA ARG A 12 5.81 34.81 3.31
C ARG A 12 5.07 33.47 3.18
N GLN A 13 4.52 33.16 2.00
CA GLN A 13 3.92 31.84 1.72
C GLN A 13 4.99 30.78 1.44
N GLU A 14 6.06 31.10 0.73
CA GLU A 14 7.21 30.21 0.52
C GLU A 14 7.96 29.94 1.83
N GLU A 15 8.16 30.95 2.68
CA GLU A 15 8.72 30.77 4.02
C GLU A 15 7.84 29.86 4.88
N LYS A 16 6.50 30.05 4.85
CA LYS A 16 5.57 29.16 5.57
C LYS A 16 5.58 27.73 5.02
N LYS A 17 5.79 27.53 3.71
CA LYS A 17 5.98 26.22 3.09
C LYS A 17 7.29 25.57 3.55
N LYS A 18 8.42 26.29 3.49
CA LYS A 18 9.73 25.84 3.99
C LYS A 18 9.69 25.52 5.48
N LYS A 19 9.02 26.34 6.30
CA LYS A 19 8.88 26.12 7.75
C LYS A 19 7.96 24.93 8.10
N LYS A 20 7.09 24.52 7.18
CA LYS A 20 6.28 23.29 7.27
C LYS A 20 7.00 22.05 6.72
N GLU A 21 8.13 22.23 6.04
CA GLU A 21 9.08 21.17 5.68
C GLU A 21 10.11 20.93 6.80
N GLU A 22 10.42 21.94 7.64
CA GLU A 22 11.12 21.76 8.92
C GLU A 22 10.21 21.17 10.01
N ARG A 23 9.39 20.16 9.68
CA ARG A 23 8.72 19.36 10.71
C ARG A 23 9.80 18.66 11.51
N GLN A 24 9.79 18.84 12.82
CA GLN A 24 10.63 18.07 13.74
C GLN A 24 10.43 16.58 13.44
N LEU A 25 11.38 15.97 12.73
CA LEU A 25 11.41 14.55 12.48
C LEU A 25 11.42 13.87 13.84
N GLY A 26 10.51 12.90 14.04
CA GLY A 26 10.39 12.20 15.30
C GLY A 26 11.74 11.64 15.73
N GLY A 27 12.27 12.14 16.85
CA GLY A 27 13.57 11.75 17.39
C GLY A 27 13.51 10.49 18.26
N PHE A 28 14.28 10.48 19.35
CA PHE A 28 14.37 9.35 20.29
C PHE A 28 13.03 8.83 20.83
N ARG A 29 11.96 9.64 20.81
CA ARG A 29 10.62 9.22 21.27
C ARG A 29 9.88 8.35 20.27
N THR A 30 10.08 8.50 18.96
CA THR A 30 9.44 7.66 17.93
C THR A 30 10.23 6.39 17.63
N MET A 31 11.54 6.40 17.90
CA MET A 31 12.44 5.25 17.74
C MET A 31 11.91 3.94 18.37
N PRO A 32 11.48 3.88 19.65
CA PRO A 32 11.00 2.64 20.23
C PRO A 32 9.72 2.12 19.57
N PHE A 33 8.83 3.00 19.08
CA PHE A 33 7.62 2.58 18.39
C PHE A 33 7.92 1.94 17.03
N ILE A 34 8.85 2.51 16.27
CA ILE A 34 9.29 1.95 14.99
C ILE A 34 9.98 0.60 15.21
N LEU A 35 10.86 0.51 16.21
CA LEU A 35 11.54 -0.73 16.58
C LEU A 35 10.56 -1.80 17.04
N ALA A 36 9.60 -1.47 17.91
CA ALA A 36 8.59 -2.41 18.35
C ALA A 36 7.75 -2.94 17.18
N ASN A 37 7.40 -2.08 16.22
CA ASN A 37 6.68 -2.49 15.01
C ASN A 37 7.52 -3.44 14.14
N GLU A 38 8.79 -3.11 13.89
CA GLU A 38 9.69 -3.98 13.12
C GLU A 38 9.89 -5.33 13.82
N ILE A 39 10.11 -5.34 15.14
CA ILE A 39 10.26 -6.58 15.92
C ILE A 39 8.97 -7.41 15.85
N CYS A 40 7.80 -6.76 15.96
CA CYS A 40 6.51 -7.44 15.87
C CYS A 40 6.31 -8.06 14.49
N ASP A 41 6.61 -7.33 13.42
CA ASP A 41 6.50 -7.82 12.04
C ASP A 41 7.44 -9.01 11.79
N ARG A 42 8.70 -8.91 12.24
CA ARG A 42 9.69 -10.00 12.17
C ARG A 42 9.23 -11.23 12.93
N PHE A 43 8.69 -11.04 14.14
CA PHE A 43 8.21 -12.13 14.99
C PHE A 43 6.97 -12.81 14.41
N ALA A 44 5.98 -12.01 13.98
CA ALA A 44 4.77 -12.52 13.34
C ALA A 44 5.11 -13.32 12.08
N THR A 45 6.01 -12.80 11.25
CA THR A 45 6.48 -13.49 10.03
C THR A 45 7.18 -14.80 10.37
N ALA A 46 8.13 -14.81 11.30
CA ALA A 46 8.84 -16.04 11.68
C ALA A 46 7.88 -17.09 12.28
N GLY A 47 7.00 -16.68 13.19
CA GLY A 47 6.02 -17.56 13.82
C GLY A 47 5.00 -18.12 12.83
N PHE A 48 4.50 -17.28 11.92
CA PHE A 48 3.59 -17.71 10.86
C PHE A 48 4.24 -18.73 9.92
N ASN A 49 5.48 -18.49 9.47
CA ASN A 49 6.20 -19.43 8.60
C ASN A 49 6.40 -20.79 9.27
N ALA A 50 6.82 -20.82 10.53
CA ALA A 50 7.00 -22.05 11.29
C ALA A 50 5.67 -22.80 11.51
N ASN A 51 4.61 -22.08 11.88
CA ASN A 51 3.29 -22.68 12.08
C ASN A 51 2.73 -23.27 10.78
N MET A 52 2.89 -22.57 9.66
CA MET A 52 2.41 -23.05 8.37
C MET A 52 3.15 -24.30 7.89
N ILE A 53 4.48 -24.37 8.04
CA ILE A 53 5.23 -25.60 7.73
C ILE A 53 4.73 -26.75 8.60
N GLN A 54 4.59 -26.52 9.92
CA GLN A 54 4.10 -27.53 10.84
C GLN A 54 2.72 -28.05 10.44
N TYR A 55 1.79 -27.16 10.09
CA TYR A 55 0.45 -27.51 9.64
C TYR A 55 0.47 -28.34 8.34
N LEU A 56 1.24 -27.90 7.35
CA LEU A 56 1.34 -28.60 6.06
C LEU A 56 1.96 -30.00 6.22
N GLN A 57 2.92 -30.17 7.13
CA GLN A 57 3.54 -31.47 7.38
C GLN A 57 2.68 -32.39 8.25
N ASN A 58 2.06 -31.88 9.32
CA ASN A 58 1.37 -32.72 10.30
C ASN A 58 -0.09 -32.98 9.95
N GLU A 59 -0.83 -31.95 9.53
CA GLU A 59 -2.27 -32.08 9.26
C GLU A 59 -2.47 -32.53 7.82
N LEU A 60 -1.76 -31.87 6.88
CA LEU A 60 -1.89 -32.15 5.46
C LEU A 60 -0.95 -33.26 4.95
N HIS A 61 -0.12 -33.83 5.83
CA HIS A 61 0.78 -34.95 5.55
C HIS A 61 1.68 -34.74 4.31
N LEU A 62 2.05 -33.48 4.04
CA LEU A 62 2.89 -33.15 2.90
C LEU A 62 4.37 -33.42 3.20
N PRO A 63 5.14 -33.94 2.22
CA PRO A 63 6.58 -34.03 2.38
C PRO A 63 7.21 -32.63 2.49
N LEU A 64 8.28 -32.52 3.28
CA LEU A 64 8.93 -31.24 3.60
C LEU A 64 9.21 -30.37 2.36
N ILE A 65 9.66 -31.00 1.26
CA ILE A 65 9.96 -30.29 0.01
C ILE A 65 8.70 -29.62 -0.56
N GLN A 66 7.56 -30.30 -0.54
CA GLN A 66 6.29 -29.73 -1.03
C GLN A 66 5.74 -28.67 -0.08
N ALA A 67 5.86 -28.87 1.24
CA ALA A 67 5.45 -27.89 2.24
C ALA A 67 6.23 -26.57 2.08
N THR A 68 7.56 -26.65 1.94
CA THR A 68 8.43 -25.48 1.72
C THR A 68 8.12 -24.79 0.38
N ASN A 69 7.91 -25.55 -0.70
CA ASN A 69 7.52 -24.96 -1.98
C ASN A 69 6.18 -24.20 -1.88
N THR A 70 5.22 -24.75 -1.14
CA THR A 70 3.93 -24.10 -0.88
C THR A 70 4.11 -22.81 -0.08
N LEU A 71 4.95 -22.85 0.96
CA LEU A 71 5.28 -21.66 1.75
C LEU A 71 5.96 -20.57 0.90
N THR A 72 6.95 -20.94 0.07
CA THR A 72 7.65 -20.00 -0.81
C THR A 72 6.71 -19.41 -1.86
N ASN A 73 5.82 -20.22 -2.45
CA ASN A 73 4.80 -19.73 -3.39
C ASN A 73 3.87 -18.74 -2.70
N PHE A 74 3.39 -19.05 -1.48
CA PHE A 74 2.57 -18.14 -0.70
C PHE A 74 3.30 -16.82 -0.41
N GLY A 75 4.55 -16.88 0.07
CA GLY A 75 5.38 -15.69 0.31
C GLY A 75 5.62 -14.86 -0.96
N GLY A 76 5.81 -15.53 -2.10
CA GLY A 76 5.89 -14.88 -3.42
C GLY A 76 4.60 -14.14 -3.78
N THR A 77 3.44 -14.78 -3.62
CA THR A 77 2.15 -14.12 -3.86
C THR A 77 1.91 -12.96 -2.90
N ALA A 78 2.23 -13.11 -1.61
CA ALA A 78 2.10 -12.05 -0.60
C ALA A 78 2.98 -10.83 -0.94
N SER A 79 4.16 -11.06 -1.52
CA SER A 79 5.06 -9.98 -1.98
C SER A 79 4.58 -9.28 -3.26
N LEU A 80 3.82 -9.98 -4.11
CA LEU A 80 3.20 -9.41 -5.32
C LEU A 80 1.90 -8.66 -5.02
N THR A 81 1.18 -9.04 -3.95
CA THR A 81 -0.08 -8.41 -3.54
C THR A 81 0.00 -6.87 -3.41
N PRO A 82 1.04 -6.26 -2.83
CA PRO A 82 1.19 -4.81 -2.81
C PRO A 82 1.24 -4.16 -4.19
N ILE A 83 1.82 -4.83 -5.20
CA ILE A 83 1.87 -4.32 -6.58
C ILE A 83 0.47 -4.26 -7.16
N ILE A 84 -0.29 -5.35 -7.00
CA ILE A 84 -1.70 -5.41 -7.43
C ILE A 84 -2.52 -4.37 -6.64
N GLY A 85 -2.29 -4.28 -5.33
CA GLY A 85 -2.95 -3.32 -4.45
C GLY A 85 -2.65 -1.87 -4.82
N ALA A 86 -1.43 -1.55 -5.24
CA ALA A 86 -1.05 -0.22 -5.71
C ALA A 86 -1.78 0.13 -7.02
N VAL A 87 -1.80 -0.79 -8.00
CA VAL A 87 -2.54 -0.58 -9.27
C VAL A 87 -4.04 -0.36 -9.00
N VAL A 88 -4.62 -1.14 -8.08
CA VAL A 88 -6.02 -0.97 -7.67
C VAL A 88 -6.20 0.38 -6.95
N ALA A 89 -5.36 0.73 -5.99
CA ALA A 89 -5.45 1.99 -5.25
C ALA A 89 -5.34 3.21 -6.18
N ASP A 90 -4.38 3.20 -7.11
CA ASP A 90 -4.18 4.27 -8.10
C ASP A 90 -5.37 4.36 -9.07
N SER A 91 -5.98 3.21 -9.41
CA SER A 91 -7.17 3.17 -10.27
C SER A 91 -8.43 3.72 -9.57
N PHE A 92 -8.54 3.53 -8.26
CA PHE A 92 -9.69 4.01 -7.47
C PHE A 92 -9.54 5.48 -7.04
N ALA A 93 -8.32 6.02 -6.93
CA ALA A 93 -8.08 7.37 -6.40
C ALA A 93 -8.23 8.52 -7.43
N GLY A 94 -8.38 8.26 -8.73
CA GLY A 94 -8.72 9.32 -9.69
C GLY A 94 -8.69 8.90 -11.16
N ARG A 95 -9.77 9.23 -11.89
CA ARG A 95 -9.96 9.07 -13.35
C ARG A 95 -10.21 7.65 -13.88
N PHE A 96 -9.56 6.62 -13.34
CA PHE A 96 -9.79 5.23 -13.78
C PHE A 96 -11.19 4.74 -13.41
N TRP A 97 -11.65 5.00 -12.19
CA TRP A 97 -12.98 4.60 -11.75
C TRP A 97 -14.11 5.23 -12.59
N THR A 98 -13.99 6.50 -12.95
CA THR A 98 -14.96 7.19 -13.81
C THR A 98 -14.95 6.66 -15.25
N ILE A 99 -13.79 6.34 -15.82
CA ILE A 99 -13.69 5.74 -17.15
C ILE A 99 -14.26 4.31 -17.15
N THR A 100 -13.96 3.50 -16.14
CA THR A 100 -14.47 2.13 -16.01
C THR A 100 -15.99 2.13 -15.84
N VAL A 101 -16.52 2.94 -14.92
CA VAL A 101 -17.98 3.07 -14.72
C VAL A 101 -18.65 3.62 -15.99
N GLY A 102 -18.08 4.65 -16.62
CA GLY A 102 -18.60 5.20 -17.87
C GLY A 102 -18.62 4.18 -19.02
N SER A 103 -17.58 3.36 -19.14
CA SER A 103 -17.48 2.32 -20.17
C SER A 103 -18.50 1.20 -19.96
N ILE A 104 -18.65 0.72 -18.72
CA ILE A 104 -19.65 -0.30 -18.36
C ILE A 104 -21.06 0.21 -18.65
N ILE A 105 -21.39 1.44 -18.25
CA ILE A 105 -22.69 2.06 -18.52
C ILE A 105 -22.94 2.15 -20.04
N TYR A 106 -21.94 2.58 -20.82
CA TYR A 106 -22.05 2.67 -22.27
C TYR A 106 -22.29 1.30 -22.94
N GLN A 107 -21.56 0.26 -22.53
CA GLN A 107 -21.77 -1.10 -23.05
C GLN A 107 -23.14 -1.66 -22.69
N LEU A 108 -23.62 -1.44 -21.46
CA LEU A 108 -24.96 -1.86 -21.05
C LEU A 108 -26.07 -1.12 -21.81
N LEU A 109 -25.94 0.20 -21.98
CA LEU A 109 -26.88 1.01 -22.76
C LEU A 109 -26.88 0.59 -24.24
N LYS A 110 -25.71 0.32 -24.82
CA LYS A 110 -25.59 -0.16 -26.20
C LYS A 110 -26.24 -1.53 -26.38
N LEU A 111 -26.08 -2.43 -25.42
CA LEU A 111 -26.68 -3.78 -25.49
C LEU A 111 -28.22 -3.70 -25.45
N LYS A 112 -28.76 -2.84 -24.57
CA LYS A 112 -30.21 -2.62 -24.45
C LYS A 112 -30.82 -1.84 -25.61
N SER A 113 -30.01 -1.14 -26.39
CA SER A 113 -30.44 -0.45 -27.62
C SER A 113 -30.44 -1.37 -28.86
N LEU A 114 -29.99 -2.62 -28.72
CA LEU A 114 -29.86 -3.62 -29.78
C LEU A 114 -30.91 -4.74 -29.68
N GLU A 115 -31.79 -4.66 -28.68
CA GLU A 115 -33.05 -5.41 -28.53
C GLU A 115 -34.23 -4.45 -28.79
#